data_AF-A0AAV2INN1-F1
#
_entry.id   AF-A0AAV2INN1-F1
#
_cell.length_a   1.000
_cell.length_b   1.000
_cell.length_c   1.000
_cell.angle_alpha   90.00
_cell.angle_beta   90.00
_cell.angle_gamma   90.00
#
_symmetry.space_group_name_H-M   'P 1'
#
loop_
_entity.id
_entity.type
_entity.pdbx_description
1 polymer ?
#
loop_
_entity_poly.entity_id
_entity_poly.type
_entity_poly.pdbx_seq_one_letter_code
_entity_poly.pdbx_strand_id
1 'polypeptide(L)'
;ISKSRNKQLREMFAEGFGIHHAGMLRQDRNLVERYFSEGHIKVLVCTATLAWGVNLPAHAVIIKGTQIYDAKRGSFVDLGILDVMQIFGRAGRPQFDTFGHGTI
;
A
#
# COMPACT_ATOMS: atom_id res chain seq x y z
N ILE A 1 1.31 14.16 -11.42
CA ILE A 1 1.47 14.45 -9.97
C ILE A 1 1.29 15.93 -9.60
N SER A 2 1.75 16.90 -10.42
CA SER A 2 1.73 18.35 -10.13
C SER A 2 0.36 18.94 -9.79
N LYS A 3 -0.73 18.35 -10.32
CA LYS A 3 -2.12 18.74 -10.07
C LYS A 3 -2.66 18.31 -8.70
N SER A 4 -1.98 17.41 -7.97
CA SER A 4 -2.39 17.01 -6.63
C SER A 4 -2.26 18.18 -5.66
N ARG A 5 -3.27 18.38 -4.80
CA ARG A 5 -3.23 19.37 -3.71
C ARG A 5 -2.48 18.85 -2.49
N ASN A 6 -2.16 17.56 -2.45
CA ASN A 6 -1.39 16.97 -1.35
C ASN A 6 0.10 17.30 -1.52
N LYS A 7 0.59 18.25 -0.71
CA LYS A 7 2.00 18.68 -0.74
C LYS A 7 2.97 17.51 -0.48
N GLN A 8 2.70 16.70 0.54
CA GLN A 8 3.55 15.56 0.92
C GLN A 8 3.63 14.54 -0.22
N LEU A 9 2.51 14.26 -0.88
CA LEU A 9 2.50 13.32 -2.01
C LEU A 9 3.38 13.81 -3.16
N ARG A 10 3.39 15.12 -3.46
CA ARG A 10 4.24 15.68 -4.52
C ARG A 10 5.73 15.59 -4.17
N GLU A 11 6.08 15.85 -2.91
CA GLU A 11 7.45 15.76 -2.42
C GLU A 11 7.96 14.31 -2.45
N MET A 12 7.19 13.35 -1.93
CA MET A 12 7.55 11.93 -1.95
C MET A 12 7.65 11.34 -3.36
N PHE A 13 6.79 11.78 -4.28
CA PHE A 13 6.79 11.27 -5.64
C PHE A 13 8.10 11.56 -6.39
N ALA A 14 8.74 12.70 -6.12
CA ALA A 14 10.04 13.04 -6.73
C ALA A 14 11.13 12.03 -6.35
N GLU A 15 11.03 11.44 -5.15
CA GLU A 15 11.93 10.43 -4.62
C GLU A 15 11.49 8.98 -4.98
N GLY A 16 10.43 8.82 -5.78
CA GLY A 16 9.88 7.50 -6.15
C GLY A 16 9.01 6.85 -5.08
N PHE A 17 8.57 7.62 -4.07
CA PHE A 17 7.66 7.15 -3.01
C PHE A 17 6.22 7.59 -3.25
N GLY A 18 5.27 6.79 -2.73
CA GLY A 18 3.85 7.12 -2.72
C GLY A 18 3.20 6.71 -1.40
N ILE A 19 2.04 7.31 -1.11
CA ILE A 19 1.17 6.91 0.01
C ILE A 19 -0.22 6.56 -0.50
N HIS A 20 -0.87 5.61 0.17
CA HIS A 20 -2.26 5.25 -0.11
C HIS A 20 -3.03 4.91 1.17
N HIS A 21 -4.06 5.69 1.48
CA HIS A 21 -4.96 5.41 2.60
C HIS A 21 -6.35 5.99 2.34
N ALA A 22 -7.36 5.52 3.08
CA ALA A 22 -8.76 5.91 2.89
C ALA A 22 -9.03 7.42 3.08
N GLY A 23 -8.17 8.13 3.80
CA GLY A 23 -8.26 9.58 4.03
C GLY A 23 -7.81 10.46 2.85
N MET A 24 -7.23 9.88 1.80
CA MET A 24 -6.84 10.63 0.60
C MET A 24 -8.05 10.89 -0.31
N LEU A 25 -7.99 12.00 -1.05
CA LEU A 25 -8.95 12.25 -2.13
C LEU A 25 -8.94 11.08 -3.12
N ARG A 26 -10.12 10.68 -3.60
CA ARG A 26 -10.24 9.59 -4.59
C ARG A 26 -9.36 9.82 -5.83
N GLN A 27 -9.27 11.07 -6.28
CA GLN A 27 -8.42 11.44 -7.42
C GLN A 27 -6.94 11.15 -7.15
N ASP A 28 -6.44 11.44 -5.94
CA ASP A 28 -5.05 11.18 -5.57
C ASP A 28 -4.79 9.67 -5.42
N ARG A 29 -5.74 8.91 -4.86
CA ARG A 29 -5.63 7.44 -4.76
C ARG A 29 -5.50 6.80 -6.15
N ASN A 30 -6.41 7.13 -7.07
CA ASN A 30 -6.38 6.62 -8.44
C ASN A 30 -5.06 7.00 -9.15
N LEU A 31 -4.55 8.21 -8.89
CA LEU A 31 -3.30 8.68 -9.47
C LEU A 31 -2.10 7.87 -8.95
N VAL A 32 -2.03 7.62 -7.65
CA VAL A 32 -0.98 6.82 -7.01
C VAL A 32 -1.03 5.37 -7.47
N GLU A 33 -2.21 4.76 -7.52
CA GLU A 33 -2.41 3.39 -8.02
C GLU A 33 -1.87 3.26 -9.45
N ARG A 34 -2.24 4.19 -10.34
CA ARG A 34 -1.76 4.20 -11.72
C ARG A 34 -0.24 4.38 -11.82
N TYR A 35 0.32 5.34 -11.09
CA TYR A 35 1.76 5.57 -11.16
C TYR A 35 2.59 4.46 -10.51
N PHE A 36 2.04 3.73 -9.55
CA PHE A 36 2.68 2.52 -9.03
C PHE A 36 2.65 1.38 -10.05
N SER A 37 1.51 1.13 -10.71
CA SER A 37 1.41 0.09 -11.73
C SER A 37 2.27 0.38 -12.97
N GLU A 38 2.40 1.66 -13.36
CA GLU A 38 3.30 2.13 -14.42
C GLU A 38 4.79 2.13 -13.99
N GLY A 39 5.09 1.86 -12.72
CA GLY A 39 6.45 1.77 -12.19
C GLY A 39 7.15 3.12 -11.95
N HIS A 40 6.41 4.23 -11.95
CA HIS A 40 6.91 5.55 -11.56
C HIS A 40 7.12 5.67 -10.05
N ILE A 41 6.25 5.03 -9.27
CA ILE A 41 6.43 4.87 -7.82
C ILE A 41 7.09 3.52 -7.57
N LYS A 42 8.26 3.52 -6.93
CA LYS A 42 9.01 2.30 -6.59
C LYS A 42 8.58 1.73 -5.25
N VAL A 43 8.22 2.60 -4.31
CA VAL A 43 7.78 2.20 -2.97
C VAL A 43 6.44 2.87 -2.66
N LEU A 44 5.42 2.06 -2.43
CA LEU A 44 4.09 2.51 -2.03
C LEU A 44 3.83 2.11 -0.57
N VAL A 45 3.64 3.11 0.29
CA VAL A 45 3.26 2.90 1.69
C VAL A 45 1.75 2.99 1.82
N CYS A 46 1.11 1.96 2.36
CA CYS A 46 -0.36 1.92 2.45
C CYS A 46 -0.90 1.37 3.77
N THR A 47 -2.15 1.71 4.09
CA THR A 47 -2.91 1.06 5.16
C THR A 47 -3.47 -0.29 4.68
N ALA A 48 -3.75 -1.20 5.62
CA ALA A 48 -4.23 -2.56 5.33
C ALA A 48 -5.47 -2.61 4.42
N THR A 49 -6.28 -1.55 4.40
CA THR A 49 -7.45 -1.41 3.52
C THR A 49 -7.14 -1.57 2.02
N LEU A 50 -5.92 -1.28 1.57
CA LEU A 50 -5.54 -1.45 0.16
C LEU A 50 -5.64 -2.92 -0.25
N ALA A 51 -5.27 -3.84 0.64
CA ALA A 51 -5.27 -5.27 0.38
C ALA A 51 -6.66 -5.84 0.09
N TRP A 52 -7.73 -5.16 0.50
CA TRP A 52 -9.11 -5.60 0.28
C TRP A 52 -9.80 -4.95 -0.93
N GLY A 53 -9.35 -3.75 -1.34
CA GLY A 53 -10.11 -2.89 -2.24
C GLY A 53 -9.56 -2.74 -3.65
N VAL A 54 -8.29 -3.10 -3.89
CA VAL A 54 -7.60 -2.79 -5.15
C VAL A 54 -6.73 -3.96 -5.59
N ASN A 55 -6.80 -4.31 -6.88
CA ASN A 55 -5.87 -5.27 -7.48
C ASN A 55 -4.58 -4.57 -7.91
N LEU A 56 -3.68 -4.32 -6.95
CA LEU A 56 -2.40 -3.66 -7.18
C LEU A 56 -1.25 -4.54 -6.66
N PRO A 57 -0.74 -5.48 -7.47
CA PRO A 57 0.37 -6.35 -7.06
C PRO A 57 1.71 -5.60 -7.07
N ALA A 58 2.62 -6.04 -6.21
CA ALA A 58 3.99 -5.54 -6.10
C ALA A 58 4.96 -6.73 -6.07
N HIS A 59 6.18 -6.57 -6.57
CA HIS A 59 7.18 -7.66 -6.49
C HIS A 59 7.43 -8.08 -5.03
N ALA A 60 7.57 -7.09 -4.14
CA ALA A 60 7.78 -7.29 -2.72
C ALA A 60 6.72 -6.55 -1.90
N VAL A 61 6.32 -7.16 -0.77
CA VAL A 61 5.40 -6.59 0.21
C VAL A 61 6.04 -6.69 1.59
N ILE A 62 5.99 -5.59 2.35
CA ILE A 62 6.52 -5.50 3.70
C ILE A 62 5.37 -5.13 4.65
N ILE A 63 5.11 -5.96 5.65
CA ILE A 63 4.22 -5.64 6.76
C ILE A 63 5.06 -4.98 7.85
N LYS A 64 5.01 -3.65 7.94
CA LYS A 64 5.74 -2.92 8.97
C LYS A 64 4.99 -2.99 10.31
N GLY A 65 5.30 -3.99 11.12
CA GLY A 65 4.70 -4.21 12.43
C GLY A 65 3.31 -4.85 12.33
N THR A 66 2.95 -5.61 13.37
CA THR A 66 1.75 -6.46 13.37
C THR A 66 0.72 -6.04 14.41
N GLN A 67 0.89 -4.89 15.05
CA GLN A 67 -0.05 -4.42 16.06
C GLN A 67 -0.94 -3.31 15.51
N ILE A 68 -2.25 -3.49 15.66
CA ILE A 68 -3.27 -2.50 15.31
C ILE A 68 -4.05 -2.09 16.57
N TYR A 69 -4.50 -0.84 16.62
CA TYR A 69 -5.29 -0.36 17.74
C TYR A 69 -6.76 -0.77 17.57
N ASP A 70 -7.30 -1.56 18.51
CA ASP A 70 -8.73 -1.90 18.57
C ASP A 70 -9.45 -0.94 19.52
N ALA A 71 -10.22 -0.01 18.94
CA ALA A 71 -10.97 0.98 19.72
C ALA A 71 -12.06 0.37 20.63
N LYS A 72 -12.58 -0.83 20.32
CA LYS A 72 -13.58 -1.51 21.17
C LYS A 72 -12.92 -2.14 22.40
N ARG A 73 -11.68 -2.60 22.26
CA ARG A 73 -10.89 -3.20 23.35
C ARG A 73 -10.00 -2.20 24.08
N GLY A 74 -9.83 -0.99 23.55
CA GLY A 74 -8.98 0.05 24.12
C GLY A 74 -7.50 -0.34 24.20
N SER A 75 -7.04 -1.25 23.34
CA SER A 75 -5.70 -1.83 23.39
C SER A 75 -5.17 -2.16 21.99
N PHE A 76 -3.85 -2.31 21.88
CA PHE A 76 -3.23 -2.88 20.70
C PHE A 76 -3.45 -4.39 20.66
N VAL A 77 -3.86 -4.88 19.50
CA VAL A 77 -4.07 -6.29 19.20
C VAL A 77 -3.27 -6.68 17.98
N ASP A 78 -2.99 -7.97 17.83
CA ASP A 78 -2.32 -8.48 16.65
C ASP A 78 -3.21 -8.37 15.41
N LEU A 79 -2.57 -8.12 14.28
CA LEU A 79 -3.17 -8.12 12.96
C LEU A 79 -3.73 -9.52 12.67
N GLY A 80 -4.99 -9.58 12.24
CA GLY A 80 -5.65 -10.85 11.96
C GLY A 80 -4.94 -11.61 10.84
N ILE A 81 -4.94 -12.95 10.93
CA ILE A 81 -4.30 -13.80 9.92
C ILE A 81 -4.85 -13.55 8.51
N LEU A 82 -6.14 -13.22 8.40
CA LEU A 82 -6.77 -12.89 7.12
C LEU A 82 -6.19 -11.61 6.52
N ASP A 83 -5.93 -10.58 7.33
CA ASP A 83 -5.31 -9.35 6.83
C ASP A 83 -3.88 -9.61 6.38
N VAL A 84 -3.11 -10.41 7.13
CA VAL A 84 -1.75 -10.83 6.74
C VAL A 84 -1.79 -11.56 5.39
N MET A 85 -2.70 -12.54 5.23
CA MET A 85 -2.85 -13.28 3.98
C MET A 85 -3.27 -12.37 2.81
N GLN A 86 -4.17 -11.42 3.03
CA GLN A 86 -4.58 -10.47 1.99
C GLN A 86 -3.45 -9.54 1.59
N ILE A 87 -2.64 -9.07 2.55
CA ILE A 87 -1.48 -8.23 2.28
C ILE A 87 -0.42 -9.02 1.49
N PHE A 88 -0.07 -10.21 1.93
CA PHE A 88 0.89 -11.06 1.21
C PHE A 88 0.37 -11.57 -0.13
N GLY A 89 -0.95 -11.67 -0.32
CA GLY A 89 -1.55 -11.93 -1.63
C GLY A 89 -1.26 -10.85 -2.68
N ARG A 90 -0.67 -9.71 -2.29
CA ARG A 90 -0.19 -8.67 -3.19
C ARG A 90 1.28 -8.85 -3.60
N ALA A 91 2.01 -9.78 -3.00
CA ALA A 91 3.40 -10.06 -3.36
C ALA A 91 3.49 -10.92 -4.62
N GLY A 92 4.35 -10.50 -5.55
CA GLY A 92 4.51 -11.06 -6.89
C GLY A 92 3.53 -10.44 -7.89
N ARG A 93 4.04 -10.05 -9.06
CA ARG A 93 3.24 -9.57 -10.19
C ARG A 93 3.06 -10.72 -11.19
N PRO A 94 1.85 -11.30 -11.32
CA PRO A 94 1.59 -12.33 -12.32
C PRO A 94 2.03 -11.85 -13.70
N GLN A 95 2.65 -12.74 -14.49
CA GLN A 95 3.19 -12.47 -15.83
C GLN A 95 4.47 -11.62 -15.89
N PHE A 96 4.86 -10.92 -14.81
CA PHE A 96 6.08 -10.10 -14.80
C PHE A 96 7.18 -10.68 -13.92
N ASP A 97 6.81 -11.28 -12.78
CA ASP A 97 7.76 -11.84 -11.82
C ASP A 97 7.70 -13.38 -11.80
N THR A 98 8.85 -14.03 -11.59
CA THR A 98 8.94 -15.49 -11.40
C THR A 98 8.62 -15.92 -9.97
N PHE A 99 8.80 -15.01 -9.01
CA PHE A 99 8.45 -15.16 -7.59
C PHE A 99 8.17 -13.77 -6.99
N GLY A 100 7.51 -13.73 -5.83
CA GLY A 100 7.30 -12.54 -5.03
C GLY A 100 7.94 -12.67 -3.65
N HIS A 101 8.17 -11.55 -2.98
CA HIS A 101 8.74 -11.52 -1.63
C HIS A 101 7.74 -10.95 -0.62
N GLY A 102 7.50 -11.67 0.48
CA GLY A 102 6.79 -11.17 1.65
C GLY A 102 7.74 -11.07 2.83
N THR A 103 7.70 -9.95 3.55
CA THR A 103 8.45 -9.75 4.80
C THR A 103 7.55 -9.15 5.86
N ILE A 104 7.70 -9.58 7.11
CA ILE A 104 6.98 -9.10 8.29
C ILE A 104 7.97 -8.71 9.38
#